data_AF-A0A2D2Q5D2-F1
#
_entry.id   AF-A0A2D2Q5D2-F1
#
_cell.length_a   1.000
_cell.length_b   1.000
_cell.length_c   1.000
_cell.angle_alpha   90.00
_cell.angle_beta   90.00
_cell.angle_gamma   90.00
#
_symmetry.space_group_name_H-M   'P 1'
#
loop_
_entity.id
_entity.type
_entity.pdbx_description
1 polymer ?
#
loop_
_entity_poly.entity_id
_entity_poly.type
_entity_poly.pdbx_seq_one_letter_code
_entity_poly.pdbx_strand_id
1 'polypeptide(L)'
;KGHYTEGAELVDQVLDVVRREAEGCDCLQGFQITHSLGGGTGAGMGTLLISKIREEFPDRMMATFSVVPSPRVSDTVVEPYNA
;
A
#
# COMPACT_ATOMS: atom_id res chain seq x y z
N LYS A 1 -10.01 -8.36 5.46
CA LYS A 1 -10.27 -8.65 4.03
C LYS A 1 -9.16 -8.13 3.14
N GLY A 2 -8.95 -6.81 3.07
CA GLY A 2 -7.92 -6.22 2.21
C GLY A 2 -6.48 -6.67 2.51
N HIS A 3 -6.12 -6.95 3.77
CA HIS A 3 -4.76 -7.40 4.10
C HIS A 3 -4.55 -8.92 4.01
N TYR A 4 -5.45 -9.70 4.64
CA TYR A 4 -5.22 -11.13 4.85
C TYR A 4 -5.90 -12.06 3.84
N THR A 5 -6.84 -11.57 3.02
CA THR A 5 -7.59 -12.44 2.08
C THR A 5 -7.51 -11.90 0.66
N GLU A 6 -8.39 -10.96 0.29
CA GLU A 6 -8.54 -10.51 -1.10
C GLU A 6 -7.28 -9.78 -1.60
N GLY A 7 -6.63 -8.98 -0.76
CA GLY A 7 -5.38 -8.33 -1.17
C GLY A 7 -4.18 -9.27 -1.22
N ALA A 8 -4.20 -10.39 -0.48
CA ALA A 8 -3.15 -11.40 -0.55
C ALA A 8 -3.20 -12.19 -1.86
N GLU A 9 -4.38 -12.37 -2.45
CA GLU A 9 -4.52 -12.99 -3.78
C GLU A 9 -4.02 -12.08 -4.92
N LEU A 10 -4.08 -10.76 -4.71
CA LEU A 10 -3.70 -9.75 -5.71
C LEU A 10 -2.27 -9.23 -5.56
N VAL A 11 -1.67 -9.35 -4.37
CA VAL A 11 -0.37 -8.70 -4.09
C VAL A 11 0.75 -9.21 -4.99
N ASP A 12 0.77 -10.51 -5.30
CA ASP A 12 1.83 -11.11 -6.13
C ASP A 12 1.79 -10.54 -7.56
N GLN A 13 0.59 -10.37 -8.13
CA GLN A 13 0.43 -9.77 -9.45
C GLN A 13 0.91 -8.31 -9.48
N VAL A 14 0.65 -7.56 -8.40
CA VAL A 14 1.11 -6.17 -8.31
C VAL A 14 2.63 -6.12 -8.11
N LEU A 15 3.21 -7.02 -7.31
CA LEU A 15 4.66 -7.10 -7.11
C LEU A 15 5.39 -7.45 -8.41
N ASP A 16 4.85 -8.33 -9.25
CA ASP A 16 5.44 -8.66 -10.54
C ASP A 16 5.54 -7.42 -11.45
N VAL A 17 4.49 -6.58 -11.46
CA VAL A 17 4.52 -5.30 -12.17
C VAL A 17 5.56 -4.35 -11.57
N VAL A 18 5.60 -4.24 -10.24
CA VAL A 18 6.59 -3.38 -9.55
C VAL A 18 8.02 -3.83 -9.85
N ARG A 19 8.31 -5.13 -9.87
CA ARG A 19 9.63 -5.66 -10.23
C ARG A 19 9.99 -5.32 -11.66
N ARG A 20 9.07 -5.50 -12.61
CA ARG A 20 9.30 -5.15 -14.01
C ARG A 20 9.66 -3.66 -14.18
N GLU A 21 8.95 -2.77 -13.49
CA GLU A 21 9.24 -1.33 -13.55
C GLU A 21 10.55 -0.98 -12.83
N ALA A 22 10.88 -1.67 -11.74
CA ALA A 22 12.15 -1.50 -11.02
C ALA A 22 13.36 -1.94 -11.86
N GLU A 23 13.25 -3.04 -12.60
CA GLU A 23 14.27 -3.53 -13.53
C GLU A 23 14.46 -2.60 -14.75
N GLY A 24 13.40 -1.87 -15.13
CA GLY A 24 13.48 -0.84 -16.16
C GLY A 24 14.22 0.43 -15.73
N CYS A 25 14.56 0.58 -14.45
CA CYS A 25 15.26 1.74 -13.93
C CYS A 25 16.77 1.47 -13.77
N ASP A 26 17.62 2.35 -14.31
CA ASP A 26 19.08 2.23 -14.11
C ASP A 26 19.50 2.33 -12.63
N CYS A 27 18.80 3.19 -11.86
CA CYS A 27 19.02 3.34 -10.43
C CYS A 27 17.72 3.76 -9.71
N LEU A 28 17.03 2.76 -9.15
CA LEU A 28 15.82 2.99 -8.37
C LEU A 28 16.13 3.74 -7.06
N GLN A 29 15.52 4.91 -6.85
CA GLN A 29 15.71 5.68 -5.61
C GLN A 29 14.79 5.23 -4.47
N GLY A 30 13.55 4.86 -4.80
CA GLY A 30 12.53 4.57 -3.83
C GLY A 30 11.13 4.48 -4.42
N PHE A 31 10.16 4.32 -3.53
CA PHE A 31 8.75 4.17 -3.88
C PHE A 31 7.92 5.24 -3.17
N GLN A 32 6.88 5.71 -3.88
CA GLN A 32 5.87 6.60 -3.33
C GLN A 32 4.53 5.87 -3.36
N ILE A 33 3.90 5.71 -2.19
CA ILE A 33 2.64 4.99 -2.04
C ILE A 33 1.57 5.96 -1.57
N THR A 34 0.50 6.11 -2.34
CA THR A 34 -0.64 6.95 -1.98
C THR A 34 -1.82 6.06 -1.63
N HIS A 35 -2.36 6.18 -0.41
CA HIS A 35 -3.45 5.32 0.05
C HIS A 35 -4.31 5.99 1.13
N SER A 36 -5.57 5.55 1.27
CA SER A 36 -6.45 5.99 2.37
C SER A 36 -6.25 5.11 3.60
N LEU A 37 -6.23 5.69 4.79
CA LEU A 37 -6.18 4.93 6.05
C LEU A 37 -7.58 4.46 6.52
N GLY A 38 -8.64 5.15 6.12
CA GLY A 38 -10.01 4.78 6.53
C GLY A 38 -10.63 3.61 5.73
N GLY A 39 -10.13 3.35 4.52
CA GLY A 39 -10.74 2.39 3.59
C GLY A 39 -10.17 0.98 3.69
N GLY A 40 -11.01 -0.05 3.50
CA GLY A 40 -10.60 -1.46 3.61
C GLY A 40 -9.52 -1.91 2.60
N THR A 41 -9.50 -1.32 1.41
CA THR A 41 -8.47 -1.58 0.38
C THR A 41 -7.23 -0.72 0.61
N GLY A 42 -7.41 0.60 0.75
CA GLY A 42 -6.29 1.53 0.96
C GLY A 42 -5.47 1.22 2.21
N ALA A 43 -6.13 0.91 3.33
CA ALA A 43 -5.45 0.54 4.56
C ALA A 43 -4.94 -0.90 4.51
N GLY A 44 -5.81 -1.86 4.17
CA GLY A 44 -5.49 -3.28 4.21
C GLY A 44 -4.45 -3.70 3.17
N MET A 45 -4.76 -3.50 1.89
CA MET A 45 -3.87 -3.86 0.78
C MET A 45 -2.64 -2.95 0.75
N GLY A 46 -2.81 -1.64 1.00
CA GLY A 46 -1.70 -0.69 1.03
C GLY A 46 -0.63 -1.09 2.06
N THR A 47 -1.05 -1.49 3.26
CA THR A 47 -0.11 -1.96 4.31
C THR A 47 0.59 -3.26 3.91
N LEU A 48 -0.13 -4.21 3.28
CA LEU A 48 0.47 -5.46 2.80
C LEU A 48 1.55 -5.18 1.74
N LEU A 49 1.24 -4.31 0.78
CA LEU A 49 2.12 -3.93 -0.31
C LEU A 49 3.38 -3.21 0.20
N ILE A 50 3.24 -2.30 1.16
CA ILE A 50 4.38 -1.64 1.82
C ILE A 50 5.31 -2.67 2.46
N SER A 51 4.76 -3.67 3.17
CA SER A 51 5.56 -4.72 3.82
C SER A 51 6.35 -5.52 2.79
N LYS A 52 5.70 -5.94 1.70
CA LYS A 52 6.34 -6.74 0.65
C LYS A 52 7.41 -5.98 -0.13
N ILE A 53 7.16 -4.73 -0.48
CA ILE A 53 8.17 -3.89 -1.14
C ILE A 53 9.38 -3.68 -0.23
N ARG A 54 9.18 -3.52 1.09
CA ARG A 54 10.28 -3.42 2.05
C ARG A 54 11.07 -4.73 2.22
N GLU A 55 10.42 -5.88 2.07
CA GLU A 55 11.10 -7.19 2.08
C GLU A 55 12.01 -7.35 0.85
N GLU A 56 11.56 -6.96 -0.33
CA GLU A 56 12.33 -7.10 -1.58
C GLU A 56 13.36 -5.99 -1.81
N PHE A 57 13.06 -4.77 -1.37
CA PHE A 57 13.87 -3.57 -1.61
C PHE A 57 14.23 -2.86 -0.29
N PRO A 58 14.97 -3.51 0.62
CA PRO A 58 15.18 -3.03 1.99
C PRO A 58 15.91 -1.68 2.08
N ASP A 59 16.82 -1.39 1.14
CA ASP A 59 17.65 -0.18 1.14
C ASP A 59 17.04 0.99 0.36
N ARG A 60 15.81 0.85 -0.16
CA ARG A 60 15.15 1.88 -0.97
C ARG A 60 14.27 2.77 -0.12
N MET A 61 14.21 4.07 -0.46
CA MET A 61 13.35 5.01 0.27
C MET A 61 11.88 4.63 0.08
N MET A 62 11.11 4.66 1.17
CA MET A 62 9.67 4.45 1.15
C MET A 62 8.96 5.71 1.66
N ALA A 63 8.17 6.36 0.80
CA ALA A 63 7.35 7.51 1.17
C ALA A 63 5.87 7.17 1.03
N THR A 64 5.09 7.39 2.09
CA THR A 64 3.64 7.15 2.10
C THR A 64 2.89 8.46 2.19
N PHE A 65 1.98 8.69 1.26
CA PHE A 65 1.03 9.80 1.24
C PHE A 65 -0.34 9.28 1.63
N SER A 66 -0.67 9.44 2.90
CA SER A 66 -1.83 8.79 3.49
C SER A 66 -2.96 9.79 3.73
N VAL A 67 -4.17 9.46 3.25
CA VAL A 67 -5.37 10.25 3.54
C VAL A 67 -5.98 9.76 4.85
N VAL A 68 -5.90 10.61 5.88
CA VAL A 68 -6.47 10.36 7.21
C VAL A 68 -7.98 10.66 7.17
N PRO A 69 -8.85 9.77 7.67
CA PRO A 69 -10.28 10.00 7.70
C PRO A 69 -10.65 11.21 8.59
N SER A 70 -11.74 11.91 8.23
CA SER A 70 -12.25 13.05 8.98
C SER A 70 -13.66 12.76 9.51
N PRO A 71 -13.92 12.99 10.82
CA PRO A 71 -15.22 12.70 11.43
C PRO A 71 -16.39 13.53 10.87
N ARG A 72 -16.12 14.56 10.06
CA ARG A 72 -17.13 15.42 9.43
C ARG A 72 -17.53 15.00 8.01
N VAL A 73 -16.72 14.15 7.37
CA VAL A 73 -16.85 13.78 5.95
C VAL A 73 -16.70 12.26 5.76
N SER A 74 -16.78 11.53 6.88
CA SER A 74 -16.59 10.09 6.97
C SER A 74 -17.77 9.37 6.34
N ASP A 75 -17.51 8.63 5.25
CA ASP A 75 -18.53 7.84 4.55
C ASP A 75 -18.66 6.42 5.13
N THR A 76 -17.72 5.99 6.00
CA THR A 76 -17.72 4.64 6.58
C THR A 76 -17.60 4.62 8.10
N VAL A 77 -18.61 4.03 8.75
CA VAL A 77 -18.72 3.90 10.23
C VAL A 77 -17.56 3.14 10.89
N VAL A 78 -16.78 2.40 10.10
CA VAL A 78 -15.65 1.56 10.55
C VAL A 78 -14.29 2.23 10.37
N GLU A 79 -14.23 3.48 9.92
CA GLU A 79 -12.96 4.22 9.74
C GLU A 79 -12.04 4.24 10.95
N PRO A 80 -12.51 4.38 12.21
CA PRO A 80 -11.63 4.35 13.38
C PRO A 80 -10.94 3.00 13.61
N TYR A 81 -11.48 1.91 13.07
CA TYR A 81 -10.89 0.57 13.19
C TYR A 81 -9.88 0.27 12.09
N ASN A 82 -9.97 0.98 10.96
CA ASN A 82 -9.09 0.78 9.81
C ASN A 82 -7.86 1.69 9.82
N ALA A 83 -7.98 2.86 10.48
CA ALA A 83 -6.92 3.86 10.59
C ALA A 83 -5.80 3.46 11.56
#